data_AF-A0A1E4G1M0-F1
#
_entry.id   AF-A0A1E4G1M0-F1
#
_cell.length_a   1.000
_cell.length_b   1.000
_cell.length_c   1.000
_cell.angle_alpha   90.00
_cell.angle_beta   90.00
_cell.angle_gamma   90.00
#
_symmetry.space_group_name_H-M   'P 1'
#
loop_
_entity.id
_entity.type
_entity.pdbx_description
1 polymer ?
#
loop_
_entity_poly.entity_id
_entity_poly.type
_entity_poly.pdbx_seq_one_letter_code
_entity_poly.pdbx_strand_id
1 'polypeptide(L)'
;MKQRGLTLAEAIVAIFVMLAGVVVMVRLFHTSLRYQTLVDNQSTAMLLAERELERVRGWSRKVHTSPGASNDFNAFSADNYPGKIAFEENGFQVQTTAVAHDLYSPCSLFEQLYTNPGDRRVMRRAIRKVTVTVRWGWDPYKNAPLQHELTSLIGWPTPKVNLPTLPATPAVSGTGSSIPRGGPMPVTVSAVNQDGFELADLFYGYIVQPGPGNGGGGFGSVQDARDGRSATLHNYILSGSVPPVVTGYGVGNCDLRARARYRGYFVEGVKSDIDMLP
;
A
#
# COMPACT_ATOMS: atom_id res chain seq x y z
N MET A 1 -38.92 2.91 -82.10
CA MET A 1 -39.49 2.37 -80.84
C MET A 1 -38.50 1.43 -80.13
N LYS A 2 -37.34 1.91 -79.64
CA LYS A 2 -36.31 1.04 -79.03
C LYS A 2 -35.77 1.47 -77.64
N GLN A 3 -36.31 2.54 -77.04
CA GLN A 3 -35.78 3.08 -75.76
C GLN A 3 -36.61 2.74 -74.50
N ARG A 4 -37.82 2.17 -74.63
CA ARG A 4 -38.70 1.89 -73.47
C ARG A 4 -38.29 0.68 -72.61
N GLY A 5 -37.49 -0.25 -73.14
CA GLY A 5 -37.00 -1.42 -72.38
C GLY A 5 -35.82 -1.10 -71.45
N LEU A 6 -35.01 -0.10 -71.80
CA LEU A 6 -33.85 0.34 -71.01
C LEU A 6 -34.27 1.05 -69.71
N THR A 7 -35.32 1.86 -69.76
CA THR A 7 -35.83 2.60 -68.59
C THR A 7 -36.46 1.70 -67.52
N LEU A 8 -37.05 0.56 -67.91
CA LEU A 8 -37.65 -0.39 -66.98
C LEU A 8 -36.58 -1.27 -66.31
N ALA A 9 -35.58 -1.71 -67.07
CA ALA A 9 -34.43 -2.43 -66.52
C ALA A 9 -33.64 -1.57 -65.53
N GLU A 10 -33.42 -0.28 -65.86
CA GLU A 10 -32.77 0.68 -64.97
C GLU A 10 -33.57 0.91 -63.68
N ALA A 11 -34.89 1.02 -63.76
CA ALA A 11 -35.75 1.12 -62.56
C ALA A 11 -35.67 -0.12 -61.67
N ILE A 12 -35.65 -1.33 -62.25
CA ILE A 12 -35.48 -2.58 -61.49
C ILE A 12 -34.12 -2.59 -60.78
N VAL A 13 -33.04 -2.25 -61.47
CA VAL A 13 -31.70 -2.17 -60.87
C VAL A 13 -31.66 -1.12 -59.76
N ALA A 14 -32.26 0.05 -59.96
CA ALA A 14 -32.36 1.10 -58.94
C ALA A 14 -33.12 0.63 -57.68
N ILE A 15 -34.20 -0.14 -57.85
CA ILE A 15 -34.94 -0.75 -56.74
C ILE A 15 -34.06 -1.76 -55.98
N PHE A 16 -33.30 -2.61 -56.68
CA PHE A 16 -32.38 -3.55 -56.03
C PHE A 16 -31.27 -2.84 -55.26
N VAL A 17 -30.70 -1.77 -55.82
CA VAL A 17 -29.67 -0.96 -55.15
C VAL A 17 -30.24 -0.26 -53.92
N MET A 18 -31.45 0.33 -54.02
CA MET A 18 -32.14 0.90 -52.85
C MET A 18 -32.38 -0.15 -51.77
N LEU A 19 -32.88 -1.33 -52.14
CA LEU A 19 -33.20 -2.38 -51.19
C LEU A 19 -31.94 -2.91 -50.50
N ALA A 20 -30.85 -3.08 -51.24
CA ALA A 20 -29.54 -3.40 -50.67
C ALA A 20 -29.06 -2.32 -49.67
N GLY A 21 -29.22 -1.04 -50.03
CA GLY A 21 -28.90 0.09 -49.15
C GLY A 21 -29.72 0.08 -47.85
N VAL A 22 -31.03 -0.19 -47.94
CA VAL A 22 -31.91 -0.29 -46.76
C VAL A 22 -31.49 -1.46 -45.86
N VAL A 23 -31.18 -2.63 -46.43
CA VAL A 23 -30.73 -3.80 -45.65
C VAL A 23 -29.43 -3.52 -44.91
N VAL A 24 -28.47 -2.85 -45.56
CA VAL A 24 -27.21 -2.44 -44.93
C VAL A 24 -27.46 -1.44 -43.80
N MET A 25 -28.31 -0.42 -44.03
CA MET A 25 -28.68 0.54 -42.98
C MET A 25 -29.34 -0.14 -41.77
N VAL A 26 -30.28 -1.06 -41.99
CA VAL A 26 -30.95 -1.79 -40.89
C VAL A 26 -29.94 -2.61 -40.09
N ARG A 27 -29.00 -3.29 -40.75
CA ARG A 27 -27.93 -4.02 -40.04
C ARG A 27 -27.03 -3.08 -39.23
N LEU A 28 -26.59 -1.97 -39.82
CA LEU A 28 -25.77 -0.98 -39.11
C LEU A 28 -26.51 -0.38 -37.91
N PHE A 29 -27.81 -0.10 -38.05
CA PHE A 29 -28.64 0.39 -36.96
C PHE A 29 -28.75 -0.60 -35.81
N HIS A 30 -29.02 -1.88 -36.09
CA HIS A 30 -29.02 -2.93 -35.05
C HIS A 30 -27.66 -3.10 -34.38
N THR A 31 -26.57 -3.04 -35.15
CA THR A 31 -25.22 -3.08 -34.62
C THR A 31 -24.93 -1.88 -33.72
N SER A 32 -25.35 -0.67 -34.12
CA SER A 32 -25.22 0.54 -33.32
C SER A 32 -25.97 0.43 -31.99
N LEU A 33 -27.21 -0.07 -32.00
CA LEU A 33 -27.99 -0.28 -30.76
C LEU A 33 -27.31 -1.27 -29.81
N ARG A 34 -26.71 -2.34 -30.34
CA ARG A 34 -25.95 -3.31 -29.51
C ARG A 34 -24.69 -2.70 -28.90
N TYR A 35 -23.97 -1.87 -29.65
CA TYR A 35 -22.80 -1.19 -29.10
C TYR A 35 -23.19 -0.15 -28.06
N GLN A 36 -24.29 0.57 -28.27
CA GLN A 36 -24.80 1.51 -27.28
C GLN A 36 -25.13 0.81 -25.95
N THR A 37 -25.87 -0.30 -25.97
CA THR A 37 -26.18 -1.03 -24.73
C THR A 37 -24.93 -1.62 -24.07
N LEU A 38 -23.94 -2.05 -24.85
CA LEU A 38 -22.67 -2.55 -24.32
C LEU A 38 -21.90 -1.43 -23.61
N VAL A 39 -21.80 -0.25 -24.21
CA VAL A 39 -21.13 0.92 -23.64
C VAL A 39 -21.87 1.40 -22.39
N ASP A 40 -23.20 1.46 -22.43
CA ASP A 40 -24.04 1.86 -21.28
C ASP A 40 -23.83 0.90 -20.10
N ASN A 41 -23.81 -0.41 -20.37
CA ASN A 41 -23.52 -1.43 -19.34
C ASN A 41 -22.09 -1.32 -18.79
N GLN A 42 -21.10 -1.04 -19.64
CA GLN A 42 -19.72 -0.82 -19.19
C GLN A 42 -19.60 0.42 -18.30
N SER A 43 -20.27 1.52 -18.68
CA SER A 43 -20.28 2.75 -17.87
C SER A 43 -20.94 2.52 -16.51
N THR A 44 -22.04 1.76 -16.48
CA THR A 44 -22.73 1.40 -15.24
C THR A 44 -21.87 0.49 -14.37
N ALA A 45 -21.20 -0.50 -14.96
CA ALA A 45 -20.27 -1.38 -14.24
C ALA A 45 -19.09 -0.63 -13.63
N MET A 46 -18.54 0.36 -14.35
CA MET A 46 -17.48 1.22 -13.85
C MET A 46 -17.95 2.05 -12.64
N LEU A 47 -19.13 2.69 -12.74
CA LEU A 47 -19.70 3.46 -11.64
C LEU A 47 -19.97 2.60 -10.39
N LEU A 48 -20.49 1.38 -10.58
CA LEU A 48 -20.69 0.43 -9.48
C LEU A 48 -19.36 0.03 -8.83
N ALA A 49 -18.32 -0.22 -9.64
CA ALA A 49 -17.00 -0.56 -9.14
C ALA A 49 -16.38 0.57 -8.32
N GLU A 50 -16.47 1.82 -8.80
CA GLU A 50 -15.99 3.01 -8.09
C GLU A 50 -16.75 3.23 -6.77
N ARG A 51 -18.07 3.09 -6.80
CA ARG A 51 -18.91 3.25 -5.60
C ARG A 51 -18.60 2.21 -4.53
N GLU A 52 -18.41 0.95 -4.93
CA GLU A 52 -18.03 -0.10 -3.99
C GLU A 52 -16.61 0.10 -3.45
N LEU A 53 -15.68 0.56 -4.29
CA LEU A 53 -14.34 0.93 -3.84
C LEU A 53 -14.38 2.06 -2.79
N GLU A 54 -15.18 3.09 -3.02
CA GLU A 54 -15.38 4.18 -2.04
C GLU A 54 -16.05 3.69 -0.76
N ARG A 55 -17.01 2.75 -0.86
CA ARG A 55 -17.61 2.11 0.31
C ARG A 55 -16.56 1.37 1.15
N VAL A 56 -15.67 0.61 0.51
CA VAL A 56 -14.56 -0.09 1.19
C VAL A 56 -13.58 0.90 1.82
N ARG A 57 -13.25 2.00 1.13
CA ARG A 57 -12.42 3.09 1.69
C ARG A 57 -13.08 3.75 2.90
N GLY A 58 -14.37 4.06 2.82
CA GLY A 58 -15.15 4.65 3.90
C GLY A 58 -15.26 3.72 5.11
N TRP A 59 -15.51 2.43 4.88
CA TRP A 59 -15.50 1.40 5.92
C TRP A 59 -14.13 1.31 6.60
N SER A 60 -13.05 1.31 5.82
CA SER A 60 -11.68 1.28 6.36
C SER A 60 -11.41 2.45 7.29
N ARG A 61 -11.83 3.67 6.91
CA ARG A 61 -11.72 4.87 7.75
C ARG A 61 -12.56 4.79 9.02
N LYS A 62 -13.69 4.09 9.01
CA LYS A 62 -14.54 3.94 10.21
C LYS A 62 -13.96 2.91 11.19
N VAL A 63 -13.38 1.83 10.68
CA VAL A 63 -12.97 0.66 11.48
C VAL A 63 -11.52 0.71 11.94
N HIS A 64 -10.61 1.27 11.15
CA HIS A 64 -9.16 1.21 11.40
C HIS A 64 -8.51 2.56 11.77
N THR A 65 -9.29 3.65 11.83
CA THR A 65 -8.75 4.96 12.20
C THR A 65 -8.52 5.02 13.70
N SER A 66 -7.29 5.34 14.08
CA SER A 66 -6.89 5.56 15.47
C SER A 66 -6.99 7.05 15.83
N PRO A 67 -7.34 7.43 17.07
CA PRO A 67 -7.81 6.58 18.17
C PRO A 67 -9.26 6.12 17.98
N GLY A 68 -9.62 4.98 18.60
CA GLY A 68 -10.95 4.38 18.53
C GLY A 68 -11.12 3.34 17.41
N ALA A 69 -10.03 2.79 16.88
CA ALA A 69 -10.11 1.72 15.90
C ALA A 69 -10.75 0.47 16.53
N SER A 70 -11.77 -0.08 15.86
CA SER A 70 -12.45 -1.28 16.36
C SER A 70 -11.73 -2.57 15.97
N ASN A 71 -10.90 -2.53 14.92
CA ASN A 71 -10.10 -3.67 14.45
C ASN A 71 -8.70 -3.24 14.03
N ASP A 72 -7.76 -4.20 14.05
CA ASP A 72 -6.44 -4.03 13.43
C ASP A 72 -6.56 -3.98 11.90
N PHE A 73 -5.89 -3.02 11.26
CA PHE A 73 -5.79 -2.96 9.79
C PHE A 73 -5.12 -4.21 9.21
N ASN A 74 -4.32 -4.94 9.99
CA ASN A 74 -3.78 -6.21 9.54
C ASN A 74 -4.85 -7.25 9.23
N ALA A 75 -5.98 -7.20 9.94
CA ALA A 75 -7.14 -8.05 9.72
C ALA A 75 -7.99 -7.62 8.51
N PHE A 76 -7.59 -6.59 7.75
CA PHE A 76 -8.32 -6.13 6.55
C PHE A 76 -8.51 -7.24 5.50
N SER A 77 -7.61 -8.23 5.43
CA SER A 77 -7.73 -9.39 4.56
C SER A 77 -8.53 -10.55 5.19
N ALA A 78 -8.79 -10.50 6.50
CA ALA A 78 -9.55 -11.50 7.23
C ALA A 78 -11.04 -11.13 7.23
N ASP A 79 -11.75 -11.59 6.20
CA ASP A 79 -13.20 -11.83 6.14
C ASP A 79 -14.21 -10.72 6.46
N ASN A 80 -13.77 -9.53 6.88
CA ASN A 80 -14.63 -8.53 7.52
C ASN A 80 -14.84 -7.24 6.71
N TYR A 81 -14.50 -7.22 5.41
CA TYR A 81 -14.70 -6.04 4.55
C TYR A 81 -16.01 -6.12 3.73
N PRO A 82 -16.62 -4.96 3.42
CA PRO A 82 -17.82 -4.92 2.58
C PRO A 82 -17.53 -5.43 1.16
N GLY A 83 -18.50 -6.14 0.59
CA GLY A 83 -18.42 -6.66 -0.79
C GLY A 83 -17.64 -7.96 -0.95
N LYS A 84 -17.11 -8.57 0.12
CA LYS A 84 -16.44 -9.88 0.03
C LYS A 84 -17.34 -10.96 -0.61
N ILE A 85 -18.58 -11.04 -0.14
CA ILE A 85 -19.60 -11.92 -0.71
C ILE A 85 -20.18 -11.19 -1.92
N ALA A 86 -20.18 -11.88 -3.06
CA ALA A 86 -20.76 -11.34 -4.27
C ALA A 86 -22.24 -11.01 -4.05
N PHE A 87 -22.64 -9.80 -4.40
CA PHE A 87 -24.03 -9.36 -4.34
C PHE A 87 -24.49 -8.90 -5.71
N GLU A 88 -25.80 -8.95 -5.94
CA GLU A 88 -26.40 -8.54 -7.20
C GLU A 88 -27.06 -7.16 -7.04
N GLU A 89 -26.79 -6.28 -7.99
CA GLU A 89 -27.41 -4.96 -8.06
C GLU A 89 -27.69 -4.60 -9.52
N ASN A 90 -28.95 -4.34 -9.85
CA ASN A 90 -29.40 -3.97 -11.19
C ASN A 90 -28.93 -4.93 -12.30
N GLY A 91 -28.86 -6.24 -12.00
CA GLY A 91 -28.38 -7.28 -12.94
C GLY A 91 -26.85 -7.36 -13.07
N PHE A 92 -26.11 -6.65 -12.23
CA PHE A 92 -24.65 -6.74 -12.12
C PHE A 92 -24.28 -7.50 -10.85
N GLN A 93 -23.39 -8.48 -10.96
CA GLN A 93 -22.80 -9.14 -9.82
C GLN A 93 -21.52 -8.42 -9.42
N VAL A 94 -21.48 -7.85 -8.22
CA VAL A 94 -20.34 -7.11 -7.68
C VAL A 94 -19.65 -7.94 -6.61
N GLN A 95 -18.34 -8.10 -6.73
CA GLN A 95 -17.51 -8.79 -5.75
C GLN A 95 -16.22 -8.00 -5.49
N THR A 96 -15.89 -7.83 -4.22
CA THR A 96 -14.66 -7.20 -3.76
C THR A 96 -13.72 -8.27 -3.24
N THR A 97 -12.43 -8.15 -3.58
CA THR A 97 -11.37 -8.97 -3.01
C THR A 97 -10.29 -8.06 -2.43
N ALA A 98 -9.84 -8.37 -1.22
CA ALA A 98 -8.77 -7.64 -0.54
C ALA A 98 -7.62 -8.58 -0.18
N VAL A 99 -6.41 -8.24 -0.61
CA VAL A 99 -5.21 -9.05 -0.39
C VAL A 99 -4.09 -8.17 0.16
N ALA A 100 -3.21 -8.75 0.99
CA ALA A 100 -1.98 -8.10 1.42
C ALA A 100 -1.12 -7.73 0.19
N HIS A 101 -0.51 -6.55 0.23
CA HIS A 101 0.35 -6.07 -0.84
C HIS A 101 1.64 -5.49 -0.27
N ASP A 102 2.75 -6.00 -0.76
CA ASP A 102 4.09 -5.58 -0.36
C ASP A 102 4.48 -4.31 -1.13
N LEU A 103 4.64 -3.20 -0.42
CA LEU A 103 5.15 -1.95 -0.97
C LEU A 103 6.61 -1.76 -0.59
N TYR A 104 7.44 -1.41 -1.56
CA TYR A 104 8.87 -1.18 -1.38
C TYR A 104 9.19 0.31 -1.24
N SER A 105 10.10 0.66 -0.33
CA SER A 105 10.56 2.05 -0.12
C SER A 105 12.04 2.18 -0.46
N PRO A 106 12.46 3.06 -1.40
CA PRO A 106 11.64 4.06 -2.09
C PRO A 106 10.82 3.50 -3.27
N CYS A 107 11.29 2.44 -3.92
CA CYS A 107 10.53 1.71 -4.94
C CYS A 107 11.07 0.29 -5.11
N SER A 108 10.29 -0.57 -5.79
CA SER A 108 10.66 -1.97 -6.00
C SER A 108 11.96 -2.13 -6.79
N LEU A 109 12.21 -1.26 -7.77
CA LEU A 109 13.40 -1.34 -8.63
C LEU A 109 14.70 -1.16 -7.84
N PHE A 110 14.75 -0.20 -6.90
CA PHE A 110 15.92 -0.02 -6.05
C PHE A 110 16.07 -1.14 -5.02
N GLU A 111 14.97 -1.60 -4.45
CA GLU A 111 15.00 -2.66 -3.43
C GLU A 111 15.37 -4.03 -4.01
N GLN A 112 15.08 -4.28 -5.29
CA GLN A 112 15.45 -5.51 -5.98
C GLN A 112 16.97 -5.65 -6.23
N LEU A 113 17.75 -4.56 -6.14
CA LEU A 113 19.22 -4.61 -6.22
C LEU A 113 19.85 -5.38 -5.06
N TYR A 114 19.13 -5.50 -3.93
CA TYR A 114 19.59 -6.24 -2.77
C TYR A 114 19.20 -7.71 -2.92
N THR A 115 20.21 -8.58 -3.02
CA THR A 115 20.03 -10.02 -3.23
C THR A 115 19.30 -10.67 -2.06
N ASN A 116 19.61 -10.26 -0.83
CA ASN A 116 18.97 -10.78 0.37
C ASN A 116 17.60 -10.11 0.58
N PRO A 117 16.50 -10.88 0.67
CA PRO A 117 15.18 -10.32 0.93
C PRO A 117 15.05 -9.60 2.28
N GLY A 118 15.85 -9.99 3.27
CA GLY A 118 15.87 -9.36 4.61
C GLY A 118 16.43 -7.95 4.62
N ASP A 119 17.27 -7.60 3.64
CA ASP A 119 17.87 -6.26 3.54
C ASP A 119 16.96 -5.27 2.79
N ARG A 120 15.80 -5.74 2.30
CA ARG A 120 14.85 -4.94 1.53
C ARG A 120 13.88 -4.20 2.45
N ARG A 121 13.67 -2.92 2.19
CA ARG A 121 12.67 -2.10 2.88
C ARG A 121 11.28 -2.37 2.32
N VAL A 122 10.57 -3.32 2.95
CA VAL A 122 9.23 -3.75 2.55
C VAL A 122 8.20 -3.40 3.61
N MET A 123 7.14 -2.70 3.20
CA MET A 123 5.94 -2.45 3.96
C MET A 123 4.88 -3.49 3.58
N ARG A 124 4.61 -4.45 4.45
CA ARG A 124 3.67 -5.57 4.17
C ARG A 124 2.29 -5.37 4.78
N ARG A 125 2.21 -4.53 5.81
CA ARG A 125 1.06 -4.36 6.70
C ARG A 125 0.31 -3.04 6.47
N ALA A 126 0.96 -2.03 5.93
CA ALA A 126 0.44 -0.67 5.78
C ALA A 126 -0.50 -0.50 4.58
N ILE A 127 -0.49 -1.43 3.62
CA ILE A 127 -1.25 -1.35 2.37
C ILE A 127 -1.96 -2.67 2.06
N ARG A 128 -3.15 -2.55 1.48
CA ARG A 128 -3.95 -3.65 0.95
C ARG A 128 -4.31 -3.36 -0.49
N LYS A 129 -4.18 -4.37 -1.35
CA LYS A 129 -4.67 -4.32 -2.72
C LYS A 129 -6.13 -4.75 -2.72
N VAL A 130 -7.00 -3.87 -3.18
CA VAL A 130 -8.43 -4.12 -3.30
C VAL A 130 -8.79 -4.16 -4.77
N THR A 131 -9.39 -5.27 -5.20
CA THR A 131 -9.90 -5.44 -6.56
C THR A 131 -11.40 -5.65 -6.48
N VAL A 132 -12.15 -4.75 -7.11
CA VAL A 132 -13.61 -4.86 -7.30
C VAL A 132 -13.85 -5.41 -8.70
N THR A 133 -14.51 -6.56 -8.76
CA THR A 133 -14.91 -7.21 -10.00
C THR A 133 -16.42 -7.09 -10.16
N VAL A 134 -16.84 -6.48 -11.26
CA VAL A 134 -18.25 -6.36 -11.63
C VAL A 134 -18.49 -7.24 -12.84
N ARG A 135 -19.42 -8.18 -12.75
CA ARG A 135 -19.78 -9.12 -13.81
C ARG A 135 -21.21 -8.89 -14.28
N TRP A 136 -21.43 -8.94 -15.59
CA TRP A 136 -22.76 -8.85 -16.18
C TRP A 136 -22.85 -9.64 -17.47
N GLY A 137 -24.07 -10.06 -17.80
CA GLY A 137 -24.36 -10.75 -19.05
C GLY A 137 -23.43 -11.92 -19.36
N TRP A 138 -23.31 -12.23 -20.66
CA TRP A 138 -22.47 -13.32 -21.15
C TRP A 138 -21.81 -12.89 -22.46
N ASP A 139 -20.50 -13.10 -22.57
CA ASP A 139 -19.78 -12.94 -23.84
C ASP A 139 -19.81 -14.27 -24.61
N PRO A 140 -20.56 -14.37 -25.72
CA PRO A 140 -20.65 -15.60 -26.49
C PRO A 140 -19.33 -15.98 -27.19
N TYR A 141 -18.41 -15.02 -27.39
CA TYR A 141 -17.13 -15.28 -28.05
C TYR A 141 -16.07 -15.83 -27.09
N LYS A 142 -16.11 -15.39 -25.82
CA LYS A 142 -15.16 -15.81 -24.78
C LYS A 142 -15.69 -16.91 -23.87
N ASN A 143 -16.99 -17.24 -24.01
CA ASN A 143 -17.69 -18.20 -23.15
C ASN A 143 -17.49 -17.89 -21.66
N ALA A 144 -17.54 -16.59 -21.33
CA ALA A 144 -17.28 -16.05 -20.00
C ALA A 144 -18.22 -14.86 -19.75
N PRO A 145 -18.56 -14.53 -18.49
CA PRO A 145 -19.31 -13.33 -18.18
C PRO A 145 -18.51 -12.09 -18.60
N LEU A 146 -19.19 -11.05 -19.09
CA LEU A 146 -18.52 -9.76 -19.27
C LEU A 146 -18.13 -9.27 -17.89
N GLN A 147 -16.90 -8.74 -17.77
CA GLN A 147 -16.39 -8.30 -16.49
C GLN A 147 -15.60 -7.00 -16.61
N HIS A 148 -15.70 -6.18 -15.57
CA HIS A 148 -14.90 -5.00 -15.34
C HIS A 148 -14.18 -5.15 -14.00
N GLU A 149 -12.89 -4.89 -13.98
CA GLU A 149 -12.06 -5.00 -12.78
C GLU A 149 -11.42 -3.66 -12.47
N LEU A 150 -11.72 -3.13 -11.28
CA LEU A 150 -11.11 -1.93 -10.74
C LEU A 150 -10.19 -2.31 -9.58
N THR A 151 -8.90 -2.05 -9.74
CA THR A 151 -7.89 -2.34 -8.71
C THR A 151 -7.35 -1.05 -8.13
N SER A 152 -7.31 -0.95 -6.81
CA SER A 152 -6.72 0.17 -6.08
C SER A 152 -5.94 -0.32 -4.86
N LEU A 153 -4.98 0.49 -4.43
CA LEU A 153 -4.32 0.31 -3.13
C LEU A 153 -5.05 1.13 -2.08
N ILE A 154 -5.29 0.53 -0.92
CA ILE A 154 -5.83 1.19 0.26
C ILE A 154 -4.75 1.11 1.34
N GLY A 155 -4.26 2.27 1.78
CA GLY A 155 -3.35 2.37 2.91
C GLY A 155 -4.09 2.49 4.24
N TRP A 156 -3.37 2.25 5.33
CA TRP A 156 -3.84 2.52 6.68
C TRP A 156 -4.40 3.95 6.78
N PRO A 157 -5.62 4.18 7.31
CA PRO A 157 -6.17 5.53 7.42
C PRO A 157 -5.30 6.44 8.30
N THR A 158 -5.27 7.74 7.98
CA THR A 158 -4.55 8.73 8.78
C THR A 158 -5.21 8.88 10.15
N PRO A 159 -4.45 8.79 11.25
CA PRO A 159 -5.00 8.93 12.59
C PRO A 159 -5.53 10.35 12.84
N LYS A 160 -6.58 10.46 13.67
CA LYS A 160 -7.09 11.74 14.16
C LYS A 160 -6.29 12.13 15.40
N VAL A 161 -5.27 12.94 15.21
CA VAL A 161 -4.38 13.35 16.30
C VAL A 161 -4.76 14.74 16.80
N ASN A 162 -5.10 14.84 18.09
CA ASN A 162 -5.13 16.11 18.79
C ASN A 162 -3.75 16.32 19.43
N LEU A 163 -3.00 17.31 18.97
CA LEU A 163 -1.73 17.68 19.60
C LEU A 163 -1.98 18.07 21.07
N PRO A 164 -1.11 17.67 22.02
CA PRO A 164 0.28 17.20 21.84
C PRO A 164 0.47 15.68 21.75
N THR A 165 -0.58 14.86 21.80
CA THR A 165 -0.45 13.39 21.83
C THR A 165 0.13 12.88 20.51
N LEU A 166 1.22 12.12 20.54
CA LEU A 166 1.78 11.53 19.32
C LEU A 166 0.88 10.39 18.79
N PRO A 167 0.79 10.20 17.46
CA PRO A 167 -0.03 9.12 16.87
C PRO A 167 0.50 7.71 17.09
N ALA A 168 1.77 7.58 17.48
CA ALA A 168 2.41 6.30 17.75
C ALA A 168 3.48 6.45 18.82
N THR A 169 3.72 5.37 19.55
CA THR A 169 4.69 5.29 20.63
C THR A 169 5.70 4.19 20.29
N PRO A 170 6.91 4.55 19.83
CA PRO A 170 7.99 3.60 19.63
C PRO A 170 8.64 3.22 20.96
N ALA A 171 9.00 1.95 21.10
CA ALA A 171 9.74 1.39 22.22
C ALA A 171 11.01 0.71 21.69
N VAL A 172 12.16 1.12 22.24
CA VAL A 172 13.47 0.52 21.91
C VAL A 172 13.81 -0.50 22.99
N SER A 173 14.03 -1.75 22.57
CA SER A 173 14.37 -2.87 23.46
C SER A 173 15.74 -3.43 23.10
N GLY A 174 16.47 -3.95 24.07
CA GLY A 174 17.79 -4.54 23.87
C GLY A 174 18.26 -5.20 25.16
N THR A 175 19.04 -6.26 25.05
CA THR A 175 19.51 -7.04 26.21
C THR A 175 20.60 -6.27 26.96
N GLY A 176 20.39 -6.07 28.26
CA GLY A 176 21.34 -5.39 29.13
C GLY A 176 21.19 -3.86 29.18
N SER A 177 21.94 -3.27 30.09
CA SER A 177 22.04 -1.82 30.32
C SER A 177 23.50 -1.34 30.31
N SER A 178 24.45 -2.21 29.96
CA SER A 178 25.86 -1.87 29.88
C SER A 178 26.54 -2.57 28.70
N ILE A 179 27.54 -1.90 28.13
CA ILE A 179 28.29 -2.39 26.97
C ILE A 179 29.78 -2.36 27.30
N PRO A 180 30.47 -3.51 27.32
CA PRO A 180 31.92 -3.54 27.50
C PRO A 180 32.62 -2.84 26.34
N ARG A 181 33.86 -2.40 26.55
CA ARG A 181 34.69 -1.81 25.50
C ARG A 181 34.73 -2.69 24.24
N GLY A 182 34.35 -2.11 23.09
CA GLY A 182 34.25 -2.82 21.81
C GLY A 182 33.08 -3.79 21.68
N GLY A 183 32.29 -3.97 22.74
CA GLY A 183 31.17 -4.90 22.80
C GLY A 183 29.97 -4.45 21.95
N PRO A 184 29.19 -5.41 21.43
CA PRO A 184 27.91 -5.14 20.79
C PRO A 184 26.75 -5.19 21.78
N MET A 185 25.73 -4.37 21.53
CA MET A 185 24.40 -4.50 22.12
C MET A 185 23.35 -4.51 21.01
N PRO A 186 22.75 -5.66 20.68
CA PRO A 186 21.66 -5.70 19.73
C PRO A 186 20.43 -5.01 20.32
N VAL A 187 19.79 -4.18 19.51
CA VAL A 187 18.55 -3.50 19.84
C VAL A 187 17.51 -3.74 18.76
N THR A 188 16.24 -3.72 19.17
CA THR A 188 15.10 -3.75 18.27
C THR A 188 14.12 -2.66 18.66
N VAL A 189 13.40 -2.13 17.68
CA VAL A 189 12.36 -1.13 17.89
C VAL A 189 11.02 -1.64 17.35
N SER A 190 9.99 -1.45 18.15
CA SER A 190 8.60 -1.62 17.73
C SER A 190 7.84 -0.36 18.08
N ALA A 191 6.76 -0.07 17.36
CA ALA A 191 5.85 0.99 17.74
C ALA A 191 4.43 0.46 17.75
N VAL A 192 3.62 1.06 18.61
CA VAL A 192 2.18 0.85 18.65
C VAL A 192 1.48 2.16 18.36
N ASN A 193 0.28 2.08 17.76
CA ASN A 193 -0.61 3.24 17.67
C ASN A 193 -1.30 3.51 19.02
N GLN A 194 -2.18 4.52 19.06
CA GLN A 194 -2.89 4.90 20.28
C GLN A 194 -3.88 3.83 20.79
N ASP A 195 -4.28 2.89 19.92
CA ASP A 195 -5.16 1.77 20.26
C ASP A 195 -4.37 0.48 20.61
N GLY A 196 -3.03 0.55 20.67
CA GLY A 196 -2.16 -0.59 21.00
C GLY A 196 -1.85 -1.54 19.84
N PHE A 197 -2.27 -1.23 18.61
CA PHE A 197 -1.95 -2.04 17.43
C PHE A 197 -0.51 -1.78 16.95
N GLU A 198 0.20 -2.85 16.62
CA GLU A 198 1.60 -2.80 16.17
C GLU A 198 1.73 -2.13 14.78
N LEU A 199 2.63 -1.16 14.69
CA LEU A 199 3.05 -0.49 13.46
C LEU A 199 4.36 -1.10 12.94
N ALA A 200 4.23 -2.25 12.28
CA ALA A 200 5.37 -3.04 11.81
C ALA A 200 6.14 -2.42 10.62
N ASP A 201 5.54 -1.48 9.91
CA ASP A 201 6.03 -0.94 8.63
C ASP A 201 6.71 0.43 8.78
N LEU A 202 7.18 0.74 9.98
CA LEU A 202 7.98 1.94 10.26
C LEU A 202 9.47 1.63 10.12
N PHE A 203 10.17 2.48 9.38
CA PHE A 203 11.62 2.47 9.23
C PHE A 203 12.22 3.52 10.16
N TYR A 204 13.16 3.12 11.02
CA TYR A 204 13.78 4.00 11.99
C TYR A 204 15.23 4.30 11.61
N GLY A 205 15.68 5.50 11.95
CA GLY A 205 17.09 5.85 12.05
C GLY A 205 17.49 5.95 13.51
N TYR A 206 18.70 5.51 13.84
CA TYR A 206 19.20 5.50 15.21
C TYR A 206 20.18 6.64 15.45
N ILE A 207 20.10 7.21 16.64
CA ILE A 207 20.99 8.28 17.09
C ILE A 207 21.41 7.95 18.53
N VAL A 208 22.72 7.92 18.76
CA VAL A 208 23.28 7.87 20.12
C VAL A 208 23.35 9.30 20.64
N GLN A 209 22.69 9.54 21.76
CA GLN A 209 22.79 10.81 22.46
C GLN A 209 23.60 10.58 23.75
N PRO A 210 24.74 11.28 23.93
CA PRO A 210 25.48 11.21 25.18
C PRO A 210 24.61 11.67 26.35
N GLY A 211 24.63 10.92 27.44
CA GLY A 211 23.86 11.22 28.64
C GLY A 211 24.41 12.45 29.38
N PRO A 212 23.56 13.18 30.12
CA PRO A 212 24.01 14.28 30.96
C PRO A 212 24.75 13.74 32.20
N GLY A 213 26.01 14.13 32.41
CA GLY A 213 26.78 13.73 33.59
C GLY A 213 28.22 14.26 33.63
N ASN A 214 28.78 14.39 34.84
CA ASN A 214 30.14 14.92 35.07
C ASN A 214 31.26 14.00 34.57
N GLY A 215 30.96 12.73 34.24
CA GLY A 215 31.94 11.74 33.75
C GLY A 215 32.22 11.79 32.24
N GLY A 216 31.59 12.72 31.51
CA GLY A 216 31.51 12.66 30.05
C GLY A 216 30.36 11.74 29.63
N GLY A 217 29.60 12.13 28.60
CA GLY A 217 28.53 11.28 28.10
C GLY A 217 29.10 10.16 27.25
N GLY A 218 28.63 8.93 27.47
CA GLY A 218 29.01 7.78 26.66
C GLY A 218 28.66 8.04 25.20
N PHE A 219 29.55 7.63 24.29
CA PHE A 219 29.31 7.71 22.86
C PHE A 219 29.74 6.41 22.18
N GLY A 220 29.06 6.05 21.10
CA GLY A 220 29.31 4.83 20.37
C GLY A 220 28.81 4.93 18.94
N SER A 221 29.22 3.97 18.11
CA SER A 221 28.71 3.82 16.76
C SER A 221 27.51 2.90 16.74
N VAL A 222 26.54 3.19 15.88
CA VAL A 222 25.42 2.30 15.61
C VAL A 222 25.58 1.70 14.23
N GLN A 223 25.43 0.39 14.14
CA GLN A 223 25.29 -0.33 12.89
C GLN A 223 23.81 -0.66 12.70
N ASP A 224 23.13 0.14 11.89
CA ASP A 224 21.70 -0.01 11.60
C ASP A 224 21.48 -1.14 10.59
N ALA A 225 20.48 -1.99 10.85
CA ALA A 225 19.95 -2.84 9.80
C ALA A 225 19.21 -1.96 8.78
N ARG A 226 19.21 -2.37 7.51
CA ARG A 226 18.63 -1.57 6.43
C ARG A 226 17.11 -1.42 6.58
N ASP A 227 16.45 -2.39 7.22
CA ASP A 227 15.03 -2.33 7.60
C ASP A 227 14.73 -1.31 8.71
N GLY A 228 15.76 -0.76 9.37
CA GLY A 228 15.64 0.20 10.46
C GLY A 228 14.96 -0.34 11.72
N ARG A 229 14.53 -1.60 11.78
CA ARG A 229 13.82 -2.17 12.94
C ARG A 229 14.75 -2.84 13.94
N SER A 230 15.97 -3.12 13.50
CA SER A 230 17.05 -3.59 14.35
C SER A 230 18.30 -2.76 14.12
N ALA A 231 19.13 -2.69 15.16
CA ALA A 231 20.45 -2.09 15.09
C ALA A 231 21.36 -2.73 16.11
N THR A 232 22.66 -2.62 15.93
CA THR A 232 23.64 -3.01 16.94
C THR A 232 24.38 -1.76 17.38
N LEU A 233 24.21 -1.38 18.65
CA LEU A 233 25.01 -0.34 19.27
C LEU A 233 26.35 -0.93 19.68
N HIS A 234 27.44 -0.24 19.35
CA HIS A 234 28.78 -0.64 19.76
C HIS A 234 29.44 0.44 20.59
N ASN A 235 30.18 0.01 21.62
CA ASN A 235 31.09 0.90 22.33
C ASN A 235 32.42 1.02 21.55
N TYR A 236 32.42 1.77 20.46
CA TYR A 236 33.61 2.31 19.81
C TYR A 236 33.23 3.51 18.94
N ILE A 237 34.18 4.42 18.70
CA ILE A 237 33.99 5.62 17.89
C ILE A 237 34.75 5.44 16.58
N LEU A 238 34.06 5.52 15.44
CA LEU A 238 34.66 5.37 14.12
C LEU A 238 35.09 6.73 13.54
N SER A 239 36.22 6.76 12.85
CA SER A 239 36.61 7.88 11.99
C SER A 239 35.71 7.98 10.76
N GLY A 240 35.64 9.18 10.17
CA GLY A 240 35.03 9.37 8.85
C GLY A 240 35.86 8.88 7.65
N SER A 241 36.94 8.11 7.88
CA SER A 241 37.75 7.56 6.79
C SER A 241 37.05 6.35 6.14
N VAL A 242 37.43 6.03 4.90
CA VAL A 242 36.97 4.82 4.20
C VAL A 242 38.20 3.94 3.92
N PRO A 243 38.37 2.77 4.57
CA PRO A 243 37.48 2.19 5.57
C PRO A 243 37.50 2.94 6.92
N PRO A 244 36.42 2.82 7.71
CA PRO A 244 36.35 3.45 9.03
C PRO A 244 37.30 2.76 10.01
N VAL A 245 38.02 3.56 10.80
CA VAL A 245 38.98 3.09 11.81
C VAL A 245 38.46 3.45 13.19
N VAL A 246 38.66 2.56 14.17
CA VAL A 246 38.32 2.86 15.56
C VAL A 246 39.27 3.91 16.10
N THR A 247 38.74 5.07 16.47
CA THR A 247 39.47 6.25 16.99
C THR A 247 39.43 6.36 18.51
N GLY A 248 38.46 5.71 19.15
CA GLY A 248 38.28 5.79 20.59
C GLY A 248 37.13 4.94 21.10
N TYR A 249 36.90 5.02 22.39
CA TYR A 249 35.87 4.31 23.12
C TYR A 249 35.12 5.31 24.01
N GLY A 250 33.81 5.18 24.09
CA GLY A 250 32.99 5.98 24.99
C GLY A 250 33.07 5.43 26.40
N VAL A 251 33.01 6.32 27.38
CA VAL A 251 32.84 5.96 28.79
C VAL A 251 31.68 6.77 29.35
N GLY A 252 30.83 6.14 30.15
CA GLY A 252 29.68 6.77 30.80
C GLY A 252 28.34 6.50 30.10
N ASN A 253 27.30 7.19 30.56
CA ASN A 253 25.93 6.89 30.16
C ASN A 253 25.56 7.50 28.80
N CYS A 254 24.73 6.79 28.04
CA CYS A 254 24.14 7.27 26.81
C CYS A 254 22.69 6.80 26.63
N ASP A 255 21.96 7.53 25.78
CA ASP A 255 20.62 7.16 25.33
C ASP A 255 20.70 6.74 23.87
N LEU A 256 20.03 5.64 23.53
CA LEU A 256 19.81 5.27 22.14
C LEU A 256 18.41 5.68 21.72
N ARG A 257 18.32 6.54 20.71
CA ARG A 257 17.07 7.11 20.19
C ARG A 257 16.79 6.54 18.81
N ALA A 258 15.64 5.89 18.65
CA ALA A 258 15.14 5.43 17.36
C ALA A 258 14.07 6.40 16.87
N ARG A 259 14.31 7.05 15.73
CA ARG A 259 13.42 8.06 15.13
C ARG A 259 12.81 7.55 13.84
N ALA A 260 11.51 7.73 13.69
CA ALA A 260 10.79 7.47 12.44
C ALA A 260 9.83 8.60 12.11
N ARG A 261 9.33 8.59 10.87
CA ARG A 261 8.19 9.43 10.46
C ARG A 261 6.96 8.56 10.25
N TYR A 262 5.90 8.86 10.98
CA TYR A 262 4.60 8.23 10.80
C TYR A 262 3.58 9.26 10.32
N ARG A 263 3.16 9.14 9.05
CA ARG A 263 2.14 10.03 8.44
C ARG A 263 2.43 11.53 8.58
N GLY A 264 3.71 11.91 8.52
CA GLY A 264 4.18 13.30 8.65
C GLY A 264 4.58 13.72 10.07
N TYR A 265 4.25 12.91 11.08
CA TYR A 265 4.66 13.16 12.47
C TYR A 265 5.98 12.46 12.77
N PHE A 266 6.85 13.13 13.51
CA PHE A 266 8.03 12.50 14.07
C PHE A 266 7.64 11.70 15.31
N VAL A 267 8.10 10.45 15.35
CA VAL A 267 7.92 9.57 16.49
C VAL A 267 9.30 9.08 16.93
N GLU A 268 9.52 9.04 18.23
CA GLU A 268 10.81 8.71 18.82
C GLU A 268 10.60 7.73 19.97
N GLY A 269 11.37 6.65 19.96
CA GLY A 269 11.53 5.75 21.10
C GLY A 269 12.93 5.88 21.66
N VAL A 270 13.07 5.72 22.97
CA VAL A 270 14.35 5.88 23.67
C VAL A 270 14.61 4.65 24.53
N LYS A 271 15.84 4.11 24.45
CA LYS A 271 16.42 3.24 25.47
C LYS A 271 17.43 4.08 26.24
N SER A 272 17.09 4.46 27.47
CA SER A 272 17.93 5.29 28.33
C SER A 272 18.91 4.45 29.13
N ASP A 273 19.84 5.14 29.79
CA ASP A 273 20.70 4.60 30.85
C ASP A 273 21.57 3.43 30.38
N ILE A 274 22.10 3.52 29.15
CA ILE A 274 23.07 2.56 28.63
C ILE A 274 24.46 2.99 29.09
N ASP A 275 25.08 2.19 29.95
CA ASP A 275 26.40 2.45 30.51
C ASP A 275 27.50 1.91 29.58
N MET A 276 28.37 2.80 29.11
CA MET A 276 29.54 2.45 28.30
C MET A 276 30.73 2.20 29.23
N LEU A 277 31.17 0.95 29.31
CA LEU A 277 32.25 0.54 30.19
C LEU A 277 33.63 0.74 29.52
N PRO A 278 34.68 1.06 30.28
CA PRO A 278 36.03 1.30 29.79
C PRO A 278 36.77 0.05 29.28
#